data_AF-L8LTX3-F1
#
_entry.id   AF-L8LTX3-F1
#
_cell.length_a   1.000
_cell.length_b   1.000
_cell.length_c   1.000
_cell.angle_alpha   90.00
_cell.angle_beta   90.00
_cell.angle_gamma   90.00
#
_symmetry.space_group_name_H-M   'P 1'
#
loop_
_entity.id
_entity.type
_entity.pdbx_description
1 polymer ?
#
loop_
_entity_poly.entity_id
_entity_poly.type
_entity_poly.pdbx_seq_one_letter_code
_entity_poly.pdbx_strand_id
1 'polypeptide(L)'
;TGYTVGTPNSATGTIENDDVQTTTGSNSANIAIPDGSPANPYPSNITISGALGTITSVVVNITGLSHTFPDDIDMLLVGPTGARVLLMSDAGTTSDLTNVNLTFDQNAGSSLPDSSQIVTGTYLPSNFSGGADTFPAPAPADPYGNNLDTAFDGTTANGAWSLYVVDDLVGDAGAIAGGWGLTIQTTI
;
A
#
# COMPACT_ATOMS: atom_id res chain seq x y z
N THR A 1 63.76 15.75 23.88
CA THR A 1 63.13 14.42 23.77
C THR A 1 61.81 14.60 23.06
N GLY A 2 61.81 14.32 21.75
CA GLY A 2 60.66 14.52 20.87
C GLY A 2 59.85 13.24 20.71
N TYR A 3 58.56 13.41 20.43
CA TYR A 3 57.73 12.37 19.82
C TYR A 3 57.14 12.96 18.55
N THR A 4 57.54 12.39 17.42
CA THR A 4 56.92 12.66 16.12
C THR A 4 55.69 11.76 16.04
N VAL A 5 54.51 12.37 15.93
CA VAL A 5 53.30 11.62 15.58
C VAL A 5 53.47 11.17 14.14
N GLY A 6 53.63 9.87 13.92
CA GLY A 6 53.59 9.28 12.59
C GLY A 6 52.19 9.44 11.99
N THR A 7 52.12 9.59 10.67
CA THR A 7 50.86 9.54 9.93
C THR A 7 50.14 8.21 10.23
N PRO A 8 48.83 8.19 10.50
CA PRO A 8 48.14 6.91 10.69
C PRO A 8 48.23 6.09 9.40
N ASN A 9 48.73 4.85 9.51
CA ASN A 9 49.00 3.96 8.36
C ASN A 9 47.75 3.23 7.82
N SER A 10 46.56 3.53 8.33
CA SER A 10 45.26 3.28 7.69
C SER A 10 44.16 3.67 8.66
N ALA A 11 43.06 4.18 8.11
CA ALA A 11 41.77 4.19 8.78
C ALA A 11 40.89 3.20 8.02
N THR A 12 40.46 2.13 8.67
CA THR A 12 39.40 1.27 8.14
C THR A 12 38.07 1.88 8.56
N GLY A 13 37.41 2.55 7.62
CA GLY A 13 35.99 2.87 7.74
C GLY A 13 35.20 1.72 7.15
N THR A 14 34.38 1.05 7.97
CA THR A 14 33.28 0.24 7.45
C THR A 14 32.19 1.23 7.07
N ILE A 15 31.83 1.32 5.79
CA ILE A 15 30.54 1.90 5.44
C ILE A 15 29.53 0.83 5.84
N GLU A 16 28.76 1.09 6.89
CA GLU A 16 27.60 0.24 7.18
C GLU A 16 26.59 0.44 6.05
N ASN A 17 26.12 -0.68 5.51
CA ASN A 17 25.20 -0.74 4.37
C ASN A 17 23.76 -0.60 4.90
N ASP A 18 23.52 0.51 5.60
CA ASP A 18 22.24 0.87 6.26
C ASP A 18 21.68 2.17 5.64
N ASP A 19 22.15 2.54 4.45
CA ASP A 19 21.65 3.72 3.74
C ASP A 19 20.21 3.45 3.30
N VAL A 20 19.27 4.04 4.04
CA VAL A 20 17.85 4.02 3.72
C VAL A 20 17.55 5.00 2.60
N GLN A 21 17.07 4.49 1.46
CA GLN A 21 16.54 5.32 0.39
C GLN A 21 15.02 5.37 0.49
N THR A 22 14.44 6.57 0.42
CA THR A 22 12.99 6.74 0.26
C THR A 22 12.66 7.08 -1.19
N THR A 23 11.77 6.29 -1.80
CA THR A 23 11.23 6.53 -3.14
C THR A 23 9.72 6.70 -3.04
N THR A 24 9.17 7.67 -3.77
CA THR A 24 7.72 7.95 -3.79
C THR A 24 7.18 7.85 -5.20
N GLY A 25 5.91 7.52 -5.31
CA GLY A 25 5.17 7.56 -6.57
C GLY A 25 3.70 7.84 -6.31
N SER A 26 3.00 8.41 -7.28
CA SER A 26 1.57 8.68 -7.16
C SER A 26 0.87 8.58 -8.51
N ASN A 27 -0.41 8.25 -8.46
CA ASN A 27 -1.33 8.36 -9.57
C ASN A 27 -2.60 9.04 -9.07
N SER A 28 -2.78 10.30 -9.45
CA SER A 28 -3.90 11.14 -9.03
C SER A 28 -5.13 11.01 -9.93
N ALA A 29 -5.15 10.07 -10.87
CA ALA A 29 -6.33 9.80 -11.67
C ALA A 29 -7.47 9.30 -10.77
N ASN A 30 -8.68 9.80 -11.03
CA ASN A 30 -9.88 9.30 -10.37
C ASN A 30 -10.04 7.80 -10.63
N ILE A 31 -10.34 7.04 -9.57
CA ILE A 31 -10.72 5.64 -9.65
C ILE A 31 -12.21 5.56 -9.33
N ALA A 32 -13.05 5.34 -10.34
CA ALA A 32 -14.47 5.10 -10.13
C ALA A 32 -14.68 3.70 -9.56
N ILE A 33 -15.57 3.55 -8.58
CA ILE A 33 -15.93 2.27 -7.95
C ILE A 33 -17.42 2.06 -8.29
N PRO A 34 -17.75 1.32 -9.38
CA PRO A 34 -19.12 1.09 -9.77
C PRO A 34 -19.72 -0.11 -9.02
N ASP A 35 -20.99 0.03 -8.67
CA ASP A 35 -21.86 -0.99 -8.08
C ASP A 35 -21.57 -2.44 -8.55
N GLY A 36 -21.16 -3.29 -7.60
CA GLY A 36 -20.90 -4.72 -7.78
C GLY A 36 -19.93 -5.06 -8.89
N SER A 37 -18.90 -4.24 -9.11
CA SER A 37 -17.98 -4.40 -10.23
C SER A 37 -16.55 -3.91 -9.97
N PRO A 38 -15.58 -4.35 -10.80
CA PRO A 38 -14.25 -3.79 -10.78
C PRO A 38 -14.26 -2.29 -11.02
N ALA A 39 -13.36 -1.59 -10.33
CA ALA A 39 -13.16 -0.17 -10.50
C ALA A 39 -12.79 0.23 -11.94
N ASN A 40 -12.76 1.53 -12.21
CA ASN A 40 -12.23 2.08 -13.46
C ASN A 40 -11.32 3.29 -13.16
N PRO A 41 -9.99 3.18 -13.40
CA PRO A 41 -9.29 2.07 -14.04
C PRO A 41 -9.12 0.83 -13.14
N TYR A 42 -8.89 -0.33 -13.76
CA TYR A 42 -8.60 -1.60 -13.08
C TYR A 42 -7.55 -2.41 -13.86
N PRO A 43 -6.29 -2.49 -13.40
CA PRO A 43 -5.74 -1.78 -12.24
C PRO A 43 -5.49 -0.29 -12.48
N SER A 44 -5.37 0.46 -11.38
CA SER A 44 -4.68 1.75 -11.37
C SER A 44 -3.19 1.52 -11.12
N ASN A 45 -2.30 2.08 -11.96
CA ASN A 45 -0.86 1.78 -11.91
C ASN A 45 -0.03 2.98 -11.45
N ILE A 46 1.06 2.69 -10.72
CA ILE A 46 2.18 3.58 -10.44
C ILE A 46 3.46 2.88 -10.91
N THR A 47 4.35 3.57 -11.62
CA THR A 47 5.68 3.03 -11.96
C THR A 47 6.73 3.62 -11.04
N ILE A 48 7.46 2.77 -10.34
CA ILE A 48 8.60 3.16 -9.51
C ILE A 48 9.90 2.84 -10.25
N SER A 49 10.85 3.77 -10.24
CA SER A 49 12.15 3.63 -10.88
C SER A 49 13.23 4.33 -10.09
N GLY A 50 14.48 3.86 -10.18
CA GLY A 50 15.62 4.46 -9.49
C GLY A 50 15.74 4.12 -8.01
N ALA A 51 14.91 3.19 -7.52
CA ALA A 51 15.09 2.60 -6.21
C ALA A 51 16.31 1.67 -6.22
N LEU A 52 17.10 1.70 -5.15
CA LEU A 52 18.28 0.90 -4.92
C LEU A 52 18.01 -0.07 -3.78
N GLY A 53 18.68 -1.22 -3.79
CA GLY A 53 18.53 -2.22 -2.72
C GLY A 53 17.16 -2.90 -2.71
N THR A 54 16.73 -3.33 -1.52
CA THR A 54 15.47 -4.05 -1.31
C THR A 54 14.54 -3.32 -0.36
N ILE A 55 13.24 -3.49 -0.55
CA ILE A 55 12.20 -2.88 0.28
C ILE A 55 12.36 -3.29 1.74
N THR A 56 12.15 -2.33 2.63
CA THR A 56 12.03 -2.51 4.09
C THR A 56 10.76 -1.88 4.66
N SER A 57 10.03 -1.10 3.86
CA SER A 57 8.73 -0.55 4.22
C SER A 57 7.99 -0.07 2.98
N VAL A 58 6.68 -0.32 2.96
CA VAL A 58 5.74 0.24 1.97
C VAL A 58 4.61 0.92 2.72
N VAL A 59 4.34 2.17 2.38
CA VAL A 59 3.18 2.93 2.86
C VAL A 59 2.33 3.30 1.65
N VAL A 60 1.02 3.07 1.75
CA VAL A 60 0.05 3.34 0.68
C VAL A 60 -0.88 4.46 1.12
N ASN A 61 -1.07 5.47 0.29
CA ASN A 61 -2.02 6.56 0.56
C ASN A 61 -3.18 6.52 -0.42
N ILE A 62 -4.41 6.51 0.08
CA ILE A 62 -5.67 6.66 -0.68
C ILE A 62 -6.22 8.05 -0.41
N THR A 63 -6.50 8.82 -1.47
CA THR A 63 -6.91 10.22 -1.34
C THR A 63 -8.33 10.44 -1.86
N GLY A 64 -9.21 10.92 -0.99
CA GLY A 64 -10.58 11.29 -1.33
C GLY A 64 -11.48 10.08 -1.64
N LEU A 65 -11.41 9.03 -0.82
CA LEU A 65 -12.30 7.88 -0.89
C LEU A 65 -13.71 8.28 -0.45
N SER A 66 -14.69 8.00 -1.31
CA SER A 66 -16.12 8.11 -1.00
C SER A 66 -16.83 6.84 -1.46
N HIS A 67 -17.76 6.34 -0.65
CA HIS A 67 -18.58 5.15 -0.92
C HIS A 67 -19.75 5.15 0.06
N THR A 68 -20.92 4.67 -0.35
CA THR A 68 -22.10 4.62 0.53
C THR A 68 -22.13 3.38 1.43
N PHE A 69 -21.32 2.36 1.11
CA PHE A 69 -21.15 1.17 1.94
C PHE A 69 -19.70 0.69 1.96
N PRO A 70 -18.89 1.06 2.96
CA PRO A 70 -17.46 0.75 3.00
C PRO A 70 -17.07 -0.72 3.04
N ASP A 71 -17.95 -1.56 3.58
CA ASP A 71 -17.77 -3.00 3.67
C ASP A 71 -17.55 -3.61 2.28
N ASP A 72 -18.31 -3.13 1.30
CA ASP A 72 -18.26 -3.64 -0.07
C ASP A 72 -16.92 -3.34 -0.79
N ILE A 73 -16.02 -2.57 -0.17
CA ILE A 73 -14.78 -2.12 -0.80
C ILE A 73 -13.65 -3.10 -0.52
N ASP A 74 -13.21 -3.74 -1.59
CA ASP A 74 -12.06 -4.61 -1.64
C ASP A 74 -10.89 -3.94 -2.36
N MET A 75 -9.73 -3.80 -1.70
CA MET A 75 -8.52 -3.20 -2.27
C MET A 75 -7.29 -4.12 -2.19
N LEU A 76 -6.76 -4.50 -3.35
CA LEU A 76 -5.55 -5.34 -3.48
C LEU A 76 -4.40 -4.53 -4.07
N LEU A 77 -3.28 -4.49 -3.38
CA LEU A 77 -2.01 -3.96 -3.89
C LEU A 77 -1.15 -5.09 -4.44
N VAL A 78 -0.61 -4.90 -5.64
CA VAL A 78 0.34 -5.83 -6.28
C VAL A 78 1.62 -5.09 -6.65
N GLY A 79 2.75 -5.59 -6.14
CA GLY A 79 4.08 -5.09 -6.44
C GLY A 79 4.70 -5.69 -7.71
N PRO A 80 5.89 -5.20 -8.12
CA PRO A 80 6.49 -5.52 -9.42
C PRO A 80 6.94 -6.98 -9.56
N THR A 81 7.12 -7.70 -8.46
CA THR A 81 7.46 -9.14 -8.43
C THR A 81 6.22 -10.04 -8.48
N GLY A 82 5.03 -9.44 -8.52
CA GLY A 82 3.75 -10.12 -8.35
C GLY A 82 3.34 -10.29 -6.89
N ALA A 83 4.23 -10.02 -5.91
CA ALA A 83 3.87 -9.99 -4.48
C ALA A 83 2.65 -9.08 -4.24
N ARG A 84 1.78 -9.45 -3.31
CA ARG A 84 0.44 -8.88 -3.21
C ARG A 84 -0.11 -8.93 -1.80
N VAL A 85 -0.93 -7.93 -1.46
CA VAL A 85 -1.52 -7.77 -0.13
C VAL A 85 -2.87 -7.06 -0.23
N LEU A 86 -3.83 -7.47 0.58
CA LEU A 86 -5.08 -6.73 0.79
C LEU A 86 -4.82 -5.53 1.70
N LEU A 87 -5.24 -4.36 1.24
CA LEU A 87 -5.22 -3.12 2.01
C LEU A 87 -6.47 -3.00 2.89
N MET A 88 -7.64 -3.27 2.29
CA MET A 88 -8.92 -3.37 2.99
C MET A 88 -9.81 -4.39 2.27
N SER A 89 -10.65 -5.06 3.04
CA SER A 89 -11.75 -5.91 2.58
C SER A 89 -12.73 -6.09 3.73
N ASP A 90 -14.04 -6.03 3.43
CA ASP A 90 -15.12 -6.15 4.41
C ASP A 90 -14.92 -5.22 5.62
N ALA A 91 -14.48 -3.99 5.39
CA ALA A 91 -14.18 -3.07 6.48
C ALA A 91 -15.18 -1.92 6.56
N GLY A 92 -15.83 -1.81 7.71
CA GLY A 92 -16.55 -0.60 8.09
C GLY A 92 -17.92 -0.93 8.67
N THR A 93 -18.93 -0.18 8.24
CA THR A 93 -20.34 -0.36 8.59
C THR A 93 -21.17 0.22 7.45
N THR A 94 -22.49 0.33 7.61
CA THR A 94 -23.37 1.03 6.65
C THR A 94 -23.23 2.57 6.64
N SER A 95 -22.14 3.12 7.18
CA SER A 95 -21.93 4.57 7.26
C SER A 95 -21.10 5.05 6.09
N ASP A 96 -21.63 6.00 5.30
CA ASP A 96 -20.96 6.56 4.14
C ASP A 96 -19.55 7.08 4.44
N LEU A 97 -18.63 6.83 3.51
CA LEU A 97 -17.39 7.58 3.37
C LEU A 97 -17.64 8.79 2.50
N THR A 98 -17.22 9.94 3.01
CA THR A 98 -17.25 11.20 2.25
C THR A 98 -15.87 11.83 2.28
N ASN A 99 -15.13 11.70 1.18
CA ASN A 99 -13.81 12.29 0.99
C ASN A 99 -12.81 11.94 2.12
N VAL A 100 -12.77 10.64 2.47
CA VAL A 100 -11.87 10.09 3.48
C VAL A 100 -10.48 9.84 2.89
N ASN A 101 -9.43 10.17 3.64
CA ASN A 101 -8.05 9.85 3.27
C ASN A 101 -7.53 8.73 4.16
N LEU A 102 -7.12 7.62 3.56
CA LEU A 102 -6.58 6.47 4.29
C LEU A 102 -5.09 6.33 4.00
N THR A 103 -4.31 6.04 5.03
CA THR A 103 -2.91 5.63 4.89
C THR A 103 -2.76 4.23 5.44
N PHE A 104 -2.31 3.29 4.62
CA PHE A 104 -1.98 1.93 5.06
C PHE A 104 -0.49 1.84 5.34
N ASP A 105 -0.15 1.55 6.59
CA ASP A 105 1.22 1.43 7.10
C ASP A 105 1.26 0.26 8.10
N GLN A 106 2.21 -0.66 7.93
CA GLN A 106 2.35 -1.82 8.81
C GLN A 106 2.74 -1.45 10.26
N ASN A 107 3.21 -0.22 10.48
CA ASN A 107 3.53 0.34 11.79
C ASN A 107 2.38 1.14 12.42
N ALA A 108 1.20 1.19 11.78
CA ALA A 108 0.05 1.88 12.32
C ALA A 108 -0.42 1.26 13.66
N GLY A 109 -0.89 2.12 14.57
CA GLY A 109 -1.35 1.68 15.90
C GLY A 109 -2.75 1.05 15.93
N SER A 110 -3.49 1.09 14.84
CA SER A 110 -4.88 0.62 14.75
C SER A 110 -5.19 0.01 13.40
N SER A 111 -5.98 -1.05 13.38
CA SER A 111 -6.65 -1.57 12.18
C SER A 111 -7.81 -0.67 11.76
N LEU A 112 -8.27 -0.78 10.51
CA LEU A 112 -9.58 -0.25 10.13
C LEU A 112 -10.68 -0.85 11.03
N PRO A 113 -11.71 -0.08 11.42
CA PRO A 113 -12.86 -0.62 12.16
C PRO A 113 -13.80 -1.44 11.27
N ASP A 114 -14.44 -2.45 11.88
CA ASP A 114 -15.47 -3.35 11.30
C ASP A 114 -16.86 -3.17 11.96
N SER A 115 -16.96 -2.28 12.95
CA SER A 115 -18.21 -2.03 13.68
C SER A 115 -18.40 -0.56 14.04
N SER A 116 -17.62 0.31 13.40
CA SER A 116 -17.75 1.76 13.55
C SER A 116 -17.31 2.46 12.27
N GLN A 117 -17.66 3.74 12.15
CA GLN A 117 -17.32 4.56 11.01
C GLN A 117 -15.80 4.62 10.79
N ILE A 118 -15.37 4.34 9.55
CA ILE A 118 -14.01 4.63 9.10
C ILE A 118 -13.87 6.13 8.93
N VAL A 119 -12.80 6.69 9.48
CA VAL A 119 -12.46 8.11 9.36
C VAL A 119 -11.08 8.26 8.73
N THR A 120 -10.73 9.49 8.33
CA THR A 120 -9.40 9.80 7.82
C THR A 120 -8.33 9.45 8.85
N GLY A 121 -7.31 8.71 8.45
CA GLY A 121 -6.26 8.27 9.36
C GLY A 121 -5.24 7.32 8.76
N THR A 122 -4.37 6.82 9.64
CA THR A 122 -3.35 5.82 9.33
C THR A 122 -3.73 4.51 10.00
N TYR A 123 -3.78 3.43 9.23
CA TYR A 123 -4.28 2.14 9.66
C TYR A 123 -3.39 1.00 9.19
N LEU A 124 -3.45 -0.12 9.91
CA LEU A 124 -2.96 -1.39 9.40
C LEU A 124 -3.86 -1.83 8.24
N PRO A 125 -3.32 -2.57 7.25
CA PRO A 125 -4.18 -3.29 6.33
C PRO A 125 -5.10 -4.25 7.09
N SER A 126 -6.37 -4.29 6.70
CA SER A 126 -7.41 -5.07 7.39
C SER A 126 -8.16 -5.95 6.40
N ASN A 127 -8.50 -7.16 6.80
CA ASN A 127 -9.49 -7.98 6.11
C ASN A 127 -10.40 -8.58 7.19
N PHE A 128 -11.72 -8.39 7.08
CA PHE A 128 -12.71 -8.99 7.97
C PHE A 128 -13.58 -10.06 7.29
N SER A 129 -13.24 -10.42 6.05
CA SER A 129 -13.98 -11.41 5.30
C SER A 129 -13.96 -12.78 5.97
N GLY A 130 -15.14 -13.40 6.00
CA GLY A 130 -15.32 -14.79 6.44
C GLY A 130 -14.97 -15.81 5.35
N GLY A 131 -14.62 -15.33 4.14
CA GLY A 131 -14.48 -16.10 2.91
C GLY A 131 -13.20 -15.78 2.14
N ALA A 132 -13.20 -16.09 0.84
CA ALA A 132 -12.10 -15.74 -0.06
C ALA A 132 -12.50 -14.53 -0.91
N ASP A 133 -11.67 -13.49 -0.86
CA ASP A 133 -11.90 -12.26 -1.63
C ASP A 133 -11.60 -12.52 -3.10
N THR A 134 -12.53 -12.22 -4.00
CA THR A 134 -12.40 -12.56 -5.42
C THR A 134 -12.21 -11.31 -6.26
N PHE A 135 -11.02 -11.20 -6.87
CA PHE A 135 -10.70 -10.12 -7.78
C PHE A 135 -10.74 -10.61 -9.23
N PRO A 136 -11.58 -10.03 -10.11
CA PRO A 136 -11.62 -10.43 -11.52
C PRO A 136 -10.28 -10.24 -12.23
N ALA A 137 -10.04 -11.03 -13.28
CA ALA A 137 -8.88 -10.82 -14.13
C ALA A 137 -8.85 -9.37 -14.66
N PRO A 138 -7.69 -8.69 -14.67
CA PRO A 138 -6.34 -9.27 -14.63
C PRO A 138 -5.69 -9.37 -13.25
N ALA A 139 -6.42 -9.16 -12.16
CA ALA A 139 -5.86 -9.35 -10.82
C ALA A 139 -5.36 -10.79 -10.60
N PRO A 140 -4.28 -11.00 -9.83
CA PRO A 140 -3.86 -12.34 -9.44
C PRO A 140 -4.92 -12.97 -8.53
N ALA A 141 -5.10 -14.28 -8.62
CA ALA A 141 -5.99 -15.01 -7.72
C ALA A 141 -5.42 -15.14 -6.29
N ASP A 142 -6.31 -15.52 -5.38
CA ASP A 142 -6.04 -15.83 -3.97
C ASP A 142 -5.02 -17.00 -3.83
N PRO A 143 -4.40 -17.20 -2.65
CA PRO A 143 -4.64 -16.51 -1.38
C PRO A 143 -3.98 -15.13 -1.29
N TYR A 144 -4.59 -14.24 -0.51
CA TYR A 144 -4.01 -12.96 -0.11
C TYR A 144 -3.76 -12.92 1.40
N GLY A 145 -2.70 -12.21 1.80
CA GLY A 145 -2.52 -11.75 3.17
C GLY A 145 -2.83 -10.27 3.28
N ASN A 146 -2.81 -9.72 4.50
CA ASN A 146 -3.02 -8.31 4.80
C ASN A 146 -1.83 -7.72 5.59
N ASN A 147 -0.61 -8.20 5.34
CA ASN A 147 0.59 -7.69 5.99
C ASN A 147 1.60 -7.21 4.94
N LEU A 148 1.87 -5.90 4.95
CA LEU A 148 2.72 -5.23 3.95
C LEU A 148 4.17 -5.74 4.02
N ASP A 149 4.73 -5.85 5.22
CA ASP A 149 6.11 -6.26 5.46
C ASP A 149 6.33 -7.68 4.92
N THR A 150 5.47 -8.64 5.30
CA THR A 150 5.59 -10.03 4.82
C THR A 150 5.40 -10.18 3.31
N ALA A 151 4.65 -9.26 2.69
CA ALA A 151 4.43 -9.27 1.25
C ALA A 151 5.63 -8.69 0.49
N PHE A 152 6.24 -7.61 0.98
CA PHE A 152 7.15 -6.79 0.17
C PHE A 152 8.59 -6.71 0.67
N ASP A 153 8.88 -6.96 1.94
CA ASP A 153 10.24 -6.86 2.46
C ASP A 153 11.21 -7.81 1.75
N GLY A 154 12.40 -7.29 1.45
CA GLY A 154 13.41 -8.03 0.68
C GLY A 154 13.13 -8.13 -0.83
N THR A 155 12.00 -7.59 -1.32
CA THR A 155 11.71 -7.53 -2.76
C THR A 155 12.22 -6.24 -3.40
N THR A 156 12.23 -6.17 -4.73
CA THR A 156 12.62 -4.95 -5.46
C THR A 156 11.45 -3.97 -5.57
N ALA A 157 11.72 -2.67 -5.42
CA ALA A 157 10.71 -1.63 -5.59
C ALA A 157 10.50 -1.20 -7.05
N ASN A 158 11.47 -1.44 -7.94
CA ASN A 158 11.43 -0.95 -9.32
C ASN A 158 10.46 -1.77 -10.17
N GLY A 159 9.56 -1.06 -10.87
CA GLY A 159 8.61 -1.65 -11.79
C GLY A 159 7.20 -1.12 -11.58
N ALA A 160 6.22 -1.85 -12.11
CA ALA A 160 4.82 -1.52 -11.98
C ALA A 160 4.29 -1.96 -10.61
N TRP A 161 3.63 -1.03 -9.94
CA TRP A 161 2.76 -1.26 -8.80
C TRP A 161 1.32 -1.05 -9.25
N SER A 162 0.45 -1.99 -8.90
CA SER A 162 -0.94 -2.01 -9.36
C SER A 162 -1.89 -2.05 -8.17
N LEU A 163 -2.81 -1.09 -8.11
CA LEU A 163 -3.94 -1.10 -7.19
C LEU A 163 -5.17 -1.61 -7.92
N TYR A 164 -5.75 -2.69 -7.40
CA TYR A 164 -7.02 -3.24 -7.83
C TYR A 164 -8.07 -2.89 -6.79
N VAL A 165 -9.22 -2.40 -7.23
CA VAL A 165 -10.34 -2.06 -6.35
C VAL A 165 -11.60 -2.70 -6.92
N VAL A 166 -12.39 -3.34 -6.06
CA VAL A 166 -13.67 -3.96 -6.41
C VAL A 166 -14.71 -3.47 -5.42
N ASP A 167 -15.90 -3.21 -5.93
CA ASP A 167 -17.14 -3.23 -5.15
C ASP A 167 -17.69 -4.65 -5.27
N ASP A 168 -17.73 -5.41 -4.17
CA ASP A 168 -18.00 -6.85 -4.20
C ASP A 168 -19.49 -7.22 -3.97
N LEU A 169 -20.32 -6.23 -3.60
CA LEU A 169 -21.76 -6.36 -3.43
C LEU A 169 -22.53 -5.37 -4.29
N VAL A 170 -23.86 -5.51 -4.32
CA VAL A 170 -24.72 -4.64 -5.14
C VAL A 170 -25.54 -3.68 -4.27
N GLY A 171 -25.70 -2.45 -4.74
CA GLY A 171 -26.55 -1.42 -4.13
C GLY A 171 -25.86 -0.08 -3.92
N ASP A 172 -24.53 -0.07 -3.95
CA ASP A 172 -23.70 1.04 -3.53
C ASP A 172 -22.66 1.37 -4.60
N ALA A 173 -22.06 2.56 -4.51
CA ALA A 173 -21.03 2.97 -5.46
C ALA A 173 -20.20 4.10 -4.87
N GLY A 174 -19.06 4.36 -5.48
CA GLY A 174 -18.19 5.43 -5.03
C GLY A 174 -17.04 5.76 -5.95
N ALA A 175 -16.01 6.37 -5.37
CA ALA A 175 -14.80 6.71 -6.07
C ALA A 175 -13.65 7.04 -5.10
N ILE A 176 -12.43 6.93 -5.61
CA ILE A 176 -11.23 7.55 -5.04
C ILE A 176 -10.88 8.74 -5.93
N ALA A 177 -11.30 9.94 -5.53
CA ALA A 177 -11.25 11.13 -6.36
C ALA A 177 -9.83 11.66 -6.58
N GLY A 178 -8.95 11.52 -5.58
CA GLY A 178 -7.56 11.97 -5.61
C GLY A 178 -6.55 10.87 -5.98
N GLY A 179 -7.03 9.68 -6.33
CA GLY A 179 -6.20 8.51 -6.63
C GLY A 179 -5.39 8.03 -5.42
N TRP A 180 -4.19 7.52 -5.68
CA TRP A 180 -3.37 6.87 -4.66
C TRP A 180 -1.87 7.14 -4.82
N GLY A 181 -1.11 6.83 -3.77
CA GLY A 181 0.33 7.02 -3.73
C GLY A 181 1.06 5.95 -2.92
N LEU A 182 2.36 5.88 -3.14
CA LEU A 182 3.30 4.99 -2.49
C LEU A 182 4.44 5.80 -1.89
N THR A 183 4.81 5.47 -0.66
CA THR A 183 6.10 5.80 -0.06
C THR A 183 6.81 4.51 0.26
N ILE A 184 7.96 4.27 -0.34
CA ILE A 184 8.73 3.03 -0.22
C ILE A 184 10.09 3.36 0.37
N GLN A 185 10.45 2.65 1.43
CA GLN A 185 11.81 2.66 1.95
C GLN A 185 12.54 1.39 1.50
N THR A 186 13.79 1.55 1.10
CA THR A 186 14.69 0.45 0.77
C THR A 186 16.00 0.61 1.52
N THR A 187 16.68 -0.50 1.79
CA THR A 187 18.08 -0.50 2.26
C THR A 187 18.96 -1.07 1.16
N ILE A 188 20.09 -0.40 0.93
CA ILE A 188 21.14 -0.81 -0.02
C ILE A 188 22.07 -1.75 0.69
#